data_AF-A0AA97AKW8-F1
#
_entry.id   AF-A0AA97AKW8-F1
#
_cell.length_a   1.000
_cell.length_b   1.000
_cell.length_c   1.000
_cell.angle_alpha   90.00
_cell.angle_beta   90.00
_cell.angle_gamma   90.00
#
_symmetry.space_group_name_H-M   'P 1'
#
loop_
_entity.id
_entity.type
_entity.pdbx_description
1 polymer ?
#
loop_
_entity_poly.entity_id
_entity_poly.type
_entity_poly.pdbx_seq_one_letter_code
_entity_poly.pdbx_strand_id
1 'polypeptide(L)'
;MTDDEPRTFAQLLDHLFQEVHPAGRGPYTYAEVAEGIREASGEAGKGLTASAIQQLRTGTKKNPTRHTIKALADFFGVSAGYFVDEKAAERTRAEIAVLAAMRDQNVRTVALRANGLSAETLQMVTAVIEQARILEGLPGDIPPPDLDLDN
;
A
#
# COMPACT_ATOMS: atom_id res chain seq x y z
N MET A 1 6.00 13.81 -18.34
CA MET A 1 6.62 14.70 -17.33
C MET A 1 6.94 13.81 -16.14
N THR A 2 8.20 13.41 -16.07
CA THR A 2 8.93 12.67 -15.01
C THR A 2 8.10 11.89 -13.98
N ASP A 3 7.87 10.62 -14.28
CA ASP A 3 7.34 9.59 -13.35
C ASP A 3 8.47 8.93 -12.53
N ASP A 4 9.59 9.64 -12.36
CA ASP A 4 10.88 9.10 -11.88
C ASP A 4 11.50 9.96 -10.76
N GLU A 5 10.70 10.83 -10.10
CA GLU A 5 11.12 11.44 -8.84
C GLU A 5 10.73 10.51 -7.68
N PRO A 6 11.68 10.13 -6.81
CA PRO A 6 11.42 9.22 -5.71
C PRO A 6 10.31 9.78 -4.82
N ARG A 7 9.34 8.94 -4.47
CA ARG A 7 8.15 9.39 -3.73
C ARG A 7 8.56 9.96 -2.38
N THR A 8 7.92 11.06 -2.00
CA THR A 8 8.17 11.68 -0.70
C THR A 8 7.64 10.80 0.43
N PHE A 9 8.23 10.93 1.63
CA PHE A 9 7.73 10.28 2.84
C PHE A 9 6.24 10.51 3.08
N ALA A 10 5.76 11.73 2.79
CA ALA A 10 4.36 12.11 2.90
C ALA A 10 3.45 11.27 1.99
N GLN A 11 3.86 11.07 0.73
CA GLN A 11 3.10 10.25 -0.24
C GLN A 11 3.09 8.78 0.15
N LEU A 12 4.23 8.25 0.61
CA LEU A 12 4.34 6.87 1.10
C LEU A 12 3.48 6.65 2.35
N LEU A 13 3.49 7.59 3.29
CA LEU A 13 2.64 7.51 4.49
C LEU A 13 1.16 7.62 4.12
N ASP A 14 0.78 8.55 3.24
CA ASP A 14 -0.61 8.69 2.79
C ASP A 14 -1.14 7.40 2.17
N HIS A 15 -0.34 6.74 1.33
CA HIS A 15 -0.68 5.44 0.74
C HIS A 15 -1.01 4.38 1.81
N LEU A 16 -0.20 4.27 2.87
CA LEU A 16 -0.48 3.32 3.95
C LEU A 16 -1.79 3.65 4.70
N PHE A 17 -2.10 4.93 4.90
CA PHE A 17 -3.38 5.33 5.52
C PHE A 17 -4.58 4.90 4.68
N GLN A 18 -4.49 5.02 3.35
CA GLN A 18 -5.60 4.68 2.45
C GLN A 18 -5.76 3.17 2.27
N GLU A 19 -4.66 2.44 2.17
CA GLU A 19 -4.71 1.04 1.77
C GLU A 19 -4.61 0.06 2.94
N VAL A 20 -3.93 0.43 4.02
CA VAL A 20 -3.65 -0.46 5.15
C VAL A 20 -4.56 -0.13 6.33
N HIS A 21 -5.75 -0.71 6.33
CA HIS A 21 -6.72 -0.62 7.41
C HIS A 21 -7.55 -1.92 7.53
N PRO A 22 -8.21 -2.18 8.67
CA PRO A 22 -8.99 -3.40 8.86
C PRO A 22 -10.17 -3.48 7.89
N ALA A 23 -10.53 -4.70 7.52
CA ALA A 23 -11.68 -4.95 6.64
C ALA A 23 -12.98 -4.44 7.28
N GLY A 24 -13.84 -3.79 6.49
CA GLY A 24 -15.14 -3.30 6.95
C GLY A 24 -15.13 -1.94 7.67
N ARG A 25 -13.99 -1.25 7.73
CA ARG A 25 -13.88 0.15 8.18
C ARG A 25 -13.01 0.97 7.23
N GLY A 26 -13.14 2.29 7.31
CA GLY A 26 -12.28 3.22 6.56
C GLY A 26 -10.88 3.40 7.16
N PRO A 27 -10.07 4.29 6.55
CA PRO A 27 -8.72 4.64 6.98
C PRO A 27 -8.60 4.92 8.49
N TYR A 28 -7.42 4.65 9.04
CA TYR A 28 -7.12 5.04 10.42
C TYR A 28 -7.14 6.55 10.59
N THR A 29 -7.62 7.02 11.74
CA THR A 29 -7.44 8.41 12.17
C THR A 29 -6.04 8.62 12.74
N TYR A 30 -5.54 9.85 12.73
CA TYR A 30 -4.23 10.17 13.32
C TYR A 30 -4.16 9.84 14.82
N ALA A 31 -5.29 9.96 15.52
CA ALA A 31 -5.38 9.64 16.94
C ALA A 31 -5.23 8.13 17.18
N GLU A 32 -5.88 7.30 16.37
CA GLU A 32 -5.76 5.83 16.45
C GLU A 32 -4.34 5.36 16.15
N VAL A 33 -3.68 5.91 15.14
CA VAL A 33 -2.28 5.57 14.84
C VAL A 33 -1.36 5.97 15.98
N ALA A 34 -1.54 7.18 16.51
CA ALA A 34 -0.74 7.66 17.64
C ALA A 34 -0.94 6.79 18.89
N GLU A 35 -2.18 6.37 19.19
CA GLU A 35 -2.46 5.48 20.32
C GLU A 35 -1.89 4.08 20.10
N GLY A 36 -2.14 3.47 18.94
CA GLY A 36 -1.61 2.13 18.67
C GLY A 36 -0.08 2.09 18.71
N ILE A 37 0.59 3.16 18.26
CA ILE A 37 2.05 3.27 18.39
C ILE A 37 2.49 3.41 19.86
N ARG A 38 1.77 4.18 20.68
CA ARG A 38 2.05 4.28 22.12
C ARG A 38 1.90 2.94 22.81
N GLU A 39 0.81 2.22 22.53
CA GLU A 39 0.53 0.90 23.10
C GLU A 39 1.59 -0.13 22.69
N ALA A 40 1.99 -0.14 21.42
CA ALA A 40 2.96 -1.11 20.90
C ALA A 40 4.42 -0.79 21.28
N SER A 41 4.79 0.49 21.38
CA SER A 41 6.20 0.93 21.51
C SER A 41 6.58 1.51 22.88
N GLY A 42 5.65 1.60 23.83
CA GLY A 42 5.91 2.12 25.18
C GLY A 42 6.54 3.53 25.19
N GLU A 43 7.63 3.72 25.94
CA GLU A 43 8.37 5.00 26.02
C GLU A 43 8.84 5.51 24.65
N ALA A 44 9.09 4.60 23.71
CA ALA A 44 9.47 4.92 22.36
C ALA A 44 8.30 5.55 21.55
N GLY A 45 7.06 5.19 21.86
CA GLY A 45 5.87 5.75 21.18
C GLY A 45 5.42 7.11 21.72
N LYS A 46 5.84 7.51 22.93
CA LYS A 46 5.35 8.73 23.62
C LYS A 46 5.60 10.04 22.86
N GLY A 47 6.63 10.08 22.01
CA GLY A 47 6.97 11.28 21.24
C GLY A 47 6.11 11.50 19.98
N LEU A 48 5.33 10.51 19.55
CA LEU A 48 4.58 10.58 18.30
C LEU A 48 3.10 10.91 18.58
N THR A 49 2.77 12.20 18.38
CA THR A 49 1.41 12.72 18.57
C THR A 49 0.62 12.69 17.26
N ALA A 50 -0.72 12.73 17.35
CA ALA A 50 -1.59 12.83 16.18
C ALA A 50 -1.24 14.04 15.28
N SER A 51 -0.90 15.18 15.88
CA SER A 51 -0.45 16.37 15.17
C SER A 51 0.88 16.14 14.43
N ALA A 52 1.83 15.43 15.04
CA ALA A 52 3.11 15.12 14.38
C ALA A 52 2.90 14.17 13.19
N ILE A 53 1.99 13.20 13.30
CA ILE A 53 1.62 12.30 12.21
C ILE A 53 0.95 13.07 11.06
N GLN A 54 0.02 13.97 11.38
CA GLN A 54 -0.60 14.84 10.38
C GLN A 54 0.45 15.65 9.63
N GLN A 55 1.38 16.31 10.33
CA GLN A 55 2.45 17.09 9.71
C GLN A 55 3.37 16.26 8.80
N LEU A 56 3.61 14.99 9.16
CA LEU A 56 4.37 14.06 8.32
C LEU A 56 3.59 13.67 7.06
N ARG A 57 2.29 13.36 7.20
CA ARG A 57 1.42 12.98 6.08
C ARG A 57 1.18 14.14 5.12
N THR A 58 1.06 15.37 5.61
CA THR A 58 0.90 16.57 4.76
C THR A 58 2.22 17.10 4.21
N GLY A 59 3.36 16.51 4.59
CA GLY A 59 4.69 16.97 4.18
C GLY A 59 5.14 18.29 4.80
N THR A 60 4.40 18.82 5.79
CA THR A 60 4.82 19.98 6.58
C THR A 60 6.10 19.67 7.35
N LYS A 61 6.21 18.45 7.90
CA LYS A 61 7.44 17.89 8.44
C LYS A 61 7.96 16.85 7.45
N LYS A 62 9.16 17.11 6.88
CA LYS A 62 9.72 16.25 5.83
C LYS A 62 10.71 15.20 6.34
N ASN A 63 11.34 15.47 7.49
CA ASN A 63 12.42 14.64 8.03
C ASN A 63 11.99 13.97 9.35
N PRO A 64 11.30 12.82 9.29
CA PRO A 64 11.05 12.00 10.47
C PRO A 64 12.35 11.44 11.03
N THR A 65 12.40 11.22 12.34
CA THR A 65 13.52 10.50 12.96
C THR A 65 13.46 9.02 12.56
N ARG A 66 14.60 8.31 12.55
CA ARG A 66 14.63 6.85 12.33
C ARG A 66 13.65 6.09 13.23
N HIS A 67 13.52 6.59 14.46
CA HIS A 67 12.59 6.06 15.44
C HIS A 67 11.13 6.22 15.02
N THR A 68 10.76 7.39 14.49
CA THR A 68 9.41 7.66 13.95
C THR A 68 9.11 6.77 12.75
N ILE A 69 10.08 6.60 11.84
CA ILE A 69 9.94 5.73 10.66
C ILE A 69 9.64 4.30 11.10
N LYS A 70 10.44 3.76 12.03
CA LYS A 70 10.26 2.40 12.54
C LYS A 70 8.89 2.22 13.21
N ALA A 71 8.48 3.15 14.07
CA ALA A 71 7.20 3.07 14.78
C ALA A 71 6.00 3.08 13.82
N LEU A 72 6.04 3.91 12.78
CA LEU A 72 5.01 3.94 11.75
C LEU A 72 5.00 2.65 10.92
N ALA A 73 6.17 2.17 10.51
CA ALA A 73 6.31 0.93 9.76
C ALA A 73 5.74 -0.27 10.54
N ASP A 74 6.11 -0.41 11.82
CA ASP A 74 5.63 -1.47 12.71
C ASP A 74 4.10 -1.40 12.87
N PHE A 75 3.52 -0.20 13.03
CA PHE A 75 2.07 -0.02 13.16
C PHE A 75 1.31 -0.46 11.90
N PHE A 76 1.82 -0.09 10.72
CA PHE A 76 1.21 -0.48 9.44
C PHE A 76 1.63 -1.90 8.99
N GLY A 77 2.46 -2.60 9.76
CA GLY A 77 2.92 -3.95 9.43
C GLY A 77 3.80 -4.03 8.18
N VAL A 78 4.52 -2.95 7.84
CA VAL A 78 5.46 -2.90 6.71
C VAL A 78 6.92 -2.82 7.20
N SER A 79 7.88 -3.15 6.35
CA SER A 79 9.30 -2.95 6.67
C SER A 79 9.64 -1.46 6.72
N ALA A 80 10.50 -1.04 7.64
CA ALA A 80 11.02 0.35 7.66
C ALA A 80 11.75 0.73 6.36
N GLY A 81 12.24 -0.27 5.61
CA GLY A 81 12.79 -0.11 4.26
C GLY A 81 11.82 0.60 3.29
N TYR A 82 10.51 0.43 3.49
CA TYR A 82 9.44 1.06 2.70
C TYR A 82 9.59 2.57 2.57
N PHE A 83 10.08 3.25 3.61
CA PHE A 83 10.19 4.71 3.65
C PHE A 83 11.55 5.25 3.19
N VAL A 84 12.53 4.37 2.94
CA VAL A 84 13.93 4.76 2.73
C VAL A 84 14.55 4.17 1.46
N ASP A 85 14.01 3.07 0.95
CA ASP A 85 14.49 2.37 -0.25
C ASP A 85 13.33 2.27 -1.25
N GLU A 86 13.49 2.91 -2.40
CA GLU A 86 12.49 2.95 -3.48
C GLU A 86 12.14 1.54 -3.97
N LYS A 87 13.11 0.63 -4.06
CA LYS A 87 12.85 -0.74 -4.53
C LYS A 87 12.00 -1.52 -3.52
N ALA A 88 12.29 -1.35 -2.23
CA ALA A 88 11.48 -1.93 -1.17
C ALA A 88 10.08 -1.29 -1.13
N ALA A 89 9.99 0.03 -1.38
CA ALA A 89 8.73 0.74 -1.47
C ALA A 89 7.84 0.19 -2.60
N GLU A 90 8.38 0.04 -3.81
CA GLU A 90 7.65 -0.49 -4.96
C GLU A 90 7.15 -1.91 -4.72
N ARG A 91 7.99 -2.82 -4.20
CA ARG A 91 7.57 -4.19 -3.87
C ARG A 91 6.42 -4.23 -2.87
N THR A 92 6.54 -3.51 -1.76
CA THR A 92 5.48 -3.47 -0.74
C THR A 92 4.21 -2.79 -1.27
N ARG A 93 4.32 -1.75 -2.11
CA ARG A 93 3.15 -1.14 -2.78
C ARG A 93 2.45 -2.14 -3.70
N ALA A 94 3.21 -2.91 -4.46
CA ALA A 94 2.73 -3.98 -5.31
C ALA A 94 1.91 -5.02 -4.51
N GLU A 95 2.45 -5.49 -3.39
CA GLU A 95 1.78 -6.42 -2.48
C GLU A 95 0.49 -5.83 -1.88
N ILE A 96 0.57 -4.57 -1.40
CA ILE A 96 -0.59 -3.86 -0.84
C ILE A 96 -1.68 -3.66 -1.89
N ALA A 97 -1.31 -3.31 -3.14
CA ALA A 97 -2.26 -3.10 -4.22
C ALA A 97 -3.06 -4.38 -4.56
N VAL A 98 -2.40 -5.54 -4.54
CA VAL A 98 -3.11 -6.82 -4.73
C VAL A 98 -4.06 -7.10 -3.58
N LEU A 99 -3.63 -6.89 -2.33
CA LEU A 99 -4.50 -7.09 -1.16
C LEU A 99 -5.70 -6.13 -1.17
N ALA A 100 -5.49 -4.88 -1.58
CA ALA A 100 -6.54 -3.88 -1.74
C ALA A 100 -7.55 -4.29 -2.81
N ALA A 101 -7.08 -4.69 -4.00
CA ALA A 101 -7.95 -5.18 -5.08
C ALA A 101 -8.76 -6.41 -4.66
N MET A 102 -8.17 -7.33 -3.89
CA MET A 102 -8.86 -8.51 -3.38
C MET A 102 -9.94 -8.22 -2.32
N ARG A 103 -10.04 -7.00 -1.78
CA ARG A 103 -11.15 -6.62 -0.89
C ARG A 103 -12.47 -6.52 -1.64
N ASP A 104 -12.45 -6.25 -2.94
CA ASP A 104 -13.64 -6.27 -3.77
C ASP A 104 -14.13 -7.71 -4.00
N GLN A 105 -15.41 -7.96 -3.69
CA GLN A 105 -16.00 -9.30 -3.77
C GLN A 105 -16.07 -9.82 -5.23
N ASN A 106 -16.29 -8.94 -6.21
CA ASN A 106 -16.35 -9.31 -7.62
C ASN A 106 -14.95 -9.66 -8.12
N VAL A 107 -13.95 -8.85 -7.77
CA VAL A 107 -12.54 -9.13 -8.11
C VAL A 107 -12.09 -10.46 -7.52
N ARG A 108 -12.41 -10.72 -6.24
CA ARG A 108 -12.10 -12.01 -5.58
C ARG A 108 -12.80 -13.18 -6.25
N THR A 109 -14.03 -13.02 -6.69
CA THR A 109 -14.79 -14.06 -7.40
C THR A 109 -14.13 -14.43 -8.73
N VAL A 110 -13.65 -13.44 -9.49
CA VAL A 110 -12.90 -13.68 -10.73
C VAL A 110 -11.60 -14.43 -10.45
N ALA A 111 -10.83 -14.00 -9.44
CA ALA A 111 -9.57 -14.65 -9.05
C ALA A 111 -9.78 -16.13 -8.65
N LEU A 112 -10.82 -16.42 -7.85
CA LEU A 112 -11.14 -17.79 -7.44
C LEU A 112 -11.57 -18.69 -8.62
N ARG A 113 -12.25 -18.13 -9.62
CA ARG A 113 -12.64 -18.88 -10.84
C ARG A 113 -11.48 -19.10 -11.81
N ALA A 114 -10.51 -18.17 -11.82
CA ALA A 114 -9.31 -18.29 -12.61
C ALA A 114 -8.34 -19.34 -12.06
N ASN A 115 -8.48 -19.72 -10.78
CA ASN A 115 -7.64 -20.72 -10.14
C ASN A 115 -7.77 -22.09 -10.85
N GLY A 116 -6.63 -22.65 -11.26
CA GLY A 116 -6.54 -23.95 -11.92
C GLY A 116 -6.68 -23.91 -13.44
N LEU A 117 -6.88 -22.74 -14.04
CA LEU A 117 -6.80 -22.57 -15.50
C LEU A 117 -5.36 -22.74 -16.00
N SER A 118 -5.21 -23.20 -17.24
CA SER A 118 -3.89 -23.26 -17.89
C SER A 118 -3.34 -21.86 -18.13
N ALA A 119 -2.02 -21.75 -18.28
CA ALA A 119 -1.37 -20.48 -18.60
C ALA A 119 -1.94 -19.86 -19.90
N GLU A 120 -2.19 -20.66 -20.95
CA GLU A 120 -2.79 -20.14 -22.18
C GLU A 120 -4.21 -19.62 -21.96
N THR A 121 -5.00 -20.30 -21.13
CA THR A 121 -6.37 -19.88 -20.83
C THR A 121 -6.39 -18.62 -19.99
N LEU A 122 -5.47 -18.48 -19.04
CA LEU A 122 -5.28 -17.25 -18.27
C LEU A 122 -4.94 -16.07 -19.18
N GLN A 123 -4.05 -16.25 -20.16
CA GLN A 123 -3.73 -15.20 -21.14
C GLN A 123 -4.95 -14.74 -21.94
N MET A 124 -5.83 -15.68 -22.36
CA MET A 124 -7.08 -15.32 -23.03
C MET A 124 -8.01 -14.51 -22.13
N VAL A 125 -8.16 -14.91 -20.85
CA VAL A 125 -8.97 -14.18 -19.87
C VAL A 125 -8.40 -12.78 -19.63
N THR A 126 -7.07 -12.66 -19.50
CA THR A 126 -6.39 -11.37 -19.36
C THR A 126 -6.70 -10.45 -20.53
N ALA A 127 -6.59 -10.92 -21.77
CA ALA A 127 -6.90 -10.10 -22.96
C ALA A 127 -8.35 -9.59 -22.98
N VAL A 128 -9.32 -10.41 -22.51
CA VAL A 128 -10.72 -9.98 -22.37
C VAL A 128 -10.87 -8.88 -21.31
N ILE A 129 -10.17 -9.01 -20.17
CA ILE A 129 -10.17 -7.99 -19.11
C ILE A 129 -9.56 -6.69 -19.61
N GLU A 130 -8.41 -6.75 -20.29
CA GLU A 130 -7.74 -5.57 -20.88
C GLU A 130 -8.67 -4.85 -21.85
N GLN A 131 -9.37 -5.59 -22.71
CA GLN A 131 -10.32 -4.99 -23.65
C GLN A 131 -11.52 -4.36 -22.95
N ALA A 132 -12.07 -5.00 -21.92
CA ALA A 132 -13.17 -4.43 -21.13
C ALA A 132 -12.75 -3.12 -20.46
N ARG A 133 -11.52 -3.04 -19.92
CA ARG A 133 -10.96 -1.82 -19.34
C ARG A 133 -10.90 -0.68 -20.36
N ILE A 134 -10.40 -0.95 -21.56
CA ILE A 134 -10.34 0.05 -22.64
C ILE A 134 -11.74 0.59 -22.97
N LEU A 135 -12.75 -0.30 -23.04
CA LEU A 135 -14.14 0.09 -23.31
C LEU A 135 -14.73 0.98 -22.21
N GLU A 136 -14.30 0.80 -20.96
CA GLU A 136 -14.69 1.65 -19.82
C GLU A 136 -13.84 2.92 -19.70
N GLY A 137 -12.92 3.17 -20.64
CA GLY A 137 -12.02 4.34 -20.60
C GLY A 137 -10.87 4.21 -19.60
N LEU A 138 -10.59 2.99 -19.13
CA LEU A 138 -9.49 2.66 -18.25
C LEU A 138 -8.26 2.20 -19.08
N PRO A 139 -7.03 2.35 -18.55
CA PRO A 139 -5.83 1.82 -19.20
C PRO A 139 -5.93 0.29 -19.34
N GLY A 140 -5.73 -0.23 -20.55
CA GLY A 140 -5.81 -1.68 -20.84
C GLY A 140 -4.68 -2.47 -20.23
N ASP A 141 -3.45 -1.98 -20.40
CA ASP A 141 -2.24 -2.58 -19.82
C ASP A 141 -1.97 -1.97 -18.44
N ILE A 142 -2.30 -2.73 -17.39
CA ILE A 142 -1.67 -2.53 -16.08
C ILE A 142 -0.69 -3.70 -15.94
N PRO A 143 0.64 -3.47 -16.03
CA PRO A 143 1.58 -4.53 -15.77
C PRO A 143 1.29 -5.08 -14.36
N PRO A 144 1.27 -6.41 -14.19
CA PRO A 144 1.07 -6.98 -12.87
C PRO A 144 2.08 -6.34 -11.93
N PRO A 145 1.68 -5.98 -10.69
CA PRO A 145 2.62 -5.51 -9.70
C PRO A 145 3.80 -6.48 -9.66
N ASP A 146 5.03 -5.95 -9.63
CA ASP A 146 6.27 -6.72 -9.66
C ASP A 146 6.38 -7.52 -8.36
N LEU A 147 5.64 -8.64 -8.33
CA LEU A 147 5.57 -9.58 -7.24
C LEU A 147 6.58 -10.66 -7.55
N ASP A 148 7.81 -10.46 -7.07
CA ASP A 148 8.78 -11.55 -6.93
C ASP A 148 8.23 -12.57 -5.90
N LEU A 149 7.30 -13.43 -6.35
CA LEU A 149 6.72 -14.55 -5.58
C LEU A 149 7.62 -15.80 -5.62
N ASP A 150 8.74 -15.72 -6.33
CA ASP A 150 9.76 -16.77 -6.38
C ASP A 150 10.65 -16.68 -5.14
N ASN A 151 10.19 -17.26 -4.02
CA ASN A 151 11.03 -17.58 -2.87
C ASN A 151 10.66 -18.94 -2.29
#